data_AF-A0A2E1STW3-F1
#
_entry.id   AF-A0A2E1STW3-F1
#
_cell.length_a   1.000
_cell.length_b   1.000
_cell.length_c   1.000
_cell.angle_alpha   90.00
_cell.angle_beta   90.00
_cell.angle_gamma   90.00
#
_symmetry.space_group_name_H-M   'P 1'
#
loop_
_entity.id
_entity.type
_entity.pdbx_description
1 polymer ?
#
loop_
_entity_poly.entity_id
_entity_poly.type
_entity_poly.pdbx_seq_one_letter_code
_entity_poly.pdbx_strand_id
1 'polypeptide(L)' 'CHGSKFDLAGRVYKAVPAPTNLLVPPHSYESDNVLIIGVDEEDA' A
#
# COMPACT_ATOMS: atom_id res chain seq x y z
N CYS A 1 3.65 -1.62 16.61
CA CYS A 1 3.29 -1.03 17.91
C CYS A 1 2.36 -1.93 18.73
N HIS A 2 1.26 -2.47 18.17
CA HIS A 2 0.25 -3.26 18.92
C HIS A 2 0.10 -4.73 18.46
N GLY A 3 1.13 -5.31 17.84
CA GLY A 3 1.12 -6.73 17.46
C GLY A 3 0.31 -7.11 16.22
N SER A 4 -0.23 -6.14 15.47
CA SER A 4 -0.87 -6.41 14.17
C SER A 4 0.11 -7.02 13.18
N LYS A 5 -0.38 -7.98 12.39
CA LYS A 5 0.37 -8.67 11.34
C LYS A 5 -0.32 -8.47 10.00
N PHE A 6 0.49 -8.45 8.95
CA PHE A 6 0.04 -8.32 7.58
C PHE A 6 0.65 -9.41 6.71
N ASP A 7 -0.03 -9.80 5.65
CA ASP A 7 0.54 -10.67 4.63
C ASP A 7 1.44 -9.91 3.65
N LEU A 8 2.00 -10.62 2.66
CA LEU A 8 2.91 -10.03 1.65
C LEU A 8 2.23 -8.99 0.75
N ALA A 9 0.89 -8.99 0.68
CA ALA A 9 0.12 -8.00 -0.07
C ALA A 9 -0.30 -6.81 0.80
N GLY A 10 0.15 -6.74 2.06
CA GLY A 10 -0.22 -5.67 3.00
C GLY A 10 -1.64 -5.80 3.56
N ARG A 11 -2.28 -6.98 3.43
CA ARG A 11 -3.61 -7.22 4.02
C ARG A 11 -3.48 -7.61 5.48
N VAL A 12 -4.40 -7.11 6.30
CA VAL A 12 -4.40 -7.37 7.74
C VAL A 12 -4.92 -8.78 8.03
N TYR A 13 -4.24 -9.51 8.91
CA TYR A 13 -4.77 -10.78 9.42
C TYR A 13 -5.97 -10.54 10.34
N LYS A 14 -6.88 -11.52 10.42
CA LYS A 14 -8.02 -11.45 11.34
C LYS A 14 -7.55 -11.48 12.81
N ALA A 15 -8.39 -10.95 13.70
CA ALA A 15 -8.21 -10.97 15.15
C ALA A 15 -6.93 -10.25 15.65
N VAL A 16 -6.54 -9.16 14.97
CA VAL A 16 -5.50 -8.25 15.43
C VAL A 16 -6.04 -6.82 15.56
N PRO A 17 -5.35 -5.92 16.28
CA PRO A 17 -5.89 -4.58 16.56
C PRO A 17 -6.02 -3.65 15.34
N ALA A 18 -5.27 -3.90 14.25
CA ALA A 18 -5.36 -3.06 13.06
C ALA A 18 -6.71 -3.29 12.36
N PRO A 19 -7.49 -2.23 12.11
CA PRO A 19 -8.84 -2.37 11.58
C PRO A 19 -8.87 -2.54 10.05
N THR A 20 -7.80 -2.18 9.35
CA THR A 20 -7.76 -2.10 7.88
C THR A 20 -6.43 -2.64 7.33
N ASN A 21 -6.43 -2.92 6.02
CA ASN A 21 -5.21 -3.16 5.26
C ASN A 21 -4.34 -1.90 5.20
N LEU A 22 -3.08 -2.08 4.78
CA LEU A 22 -2.20 -0.94 4.49
C LEU A 22 -2.75 -0.13 3.31
N LEU A 23 -2.67 1.20 3.41
CA LEU A 23 -3.02 2.09 2.31
C LEU A 23 -2.02 1.89 1.17
N VAL A 24 -2.52 1.74 -0.06
CA VAL A 24 -1.70 1.85 -1.26
C VAL A 24 -1.69 3.34 -1.66
N PRO A 25 -0.53 4.02 -1.64
CA PRO A 25 -0.48 5.42 -2.05
C PRO A 25 -0.69 5.55 -3.57
N PRO A 26 -1.15 6.72 -4.06
CA PRO A 26 -1.12 7.04 -5.49
C PRO A 26 0.30 6.87 -6.04
N HIS A 27 0.44 6.24 -7.20
CA HIS A 27 1.74 5.99 -7.81
C HIS A 27 1.61 5.77 -9.32
N SER A 28 2.69 6.03 -10.05
CA SER A 28 2.78 5.76 -11.48
C SER A 28 4.20 5.30 -11.84
N TYR A 29 4.31 4.49 -12.88
CA TYR A 29 5.60 4.03 -13.42
C TYR A 29 6.08 5.00 -14.50
N GLU A 30 7.22 5.66 -14.26
CA GLU A 30 7.88 6.51 -15.27
C GLU A 30 8.63 5.65 -16.31
N SER A 31 9.12 4.48 -15.88
CA SER A 31 9.73 3.46 -16.73
C SER A 31 9.67 2.09 -16.02
N ASP A 32 10.12 1.03 -16.70
CA ASP A 32 10.12 -0.34 -16.16
C ASP A 32 10.79 -0.49 -14.78
N ASN A 33 11.75 0.39 -14.45
CA ASN A 33 12.53 0.34 -13.21
C ASN A 33 12.39 1.59 -12.34
N VAL A 34 11.49 2.52 -12.67
CA VAL A 34 11.31 3.77 -11.92
C VAL A 34 9.83 3.96 -11.58
N LEU A 35 9.54 4.03 -10.28
CA LEU A 35 8.21 4.24 -9.71
C LEU A 35 8.18 5.59 -8.98
N ILE A 36 7.20 6.42 -9.29
CA ILE A 36 6.96 7.71 -8.62
C ILE A 36 5.74 7.55 -7.69
N ILE A 37 5.89 7.97 -6.43
CA ILE A 37 4.84 7.92 -5.41
C ILE A 37 4.29 9.34 -5.18
N GLY A 38 2.97 9.47 -5.10
CA GLY A 38 2.28 10.73 -4.82
C GLY A 38 1.82 11.49 -6.08
N VAL A 39 1.76 10.82 -7.22
CA VAL A 39 1.17 11.35 -8.46
C VAL A 39 -0.17 10.65 -8.67
N ASP A 40 -1.23 11.41 -8.88
CA ASP A 40 -2.56 10.87 -9.21
C ASP A 40 -2.57 10.41 -10.67
N GLU A 41 -3.06 9.21 -10.94
CA GLU A 41 -3.16 8.63 -12.30
C GLU A 41 -4.18 9.36 -13.21
N GLU A 42 -4.80 10.45 -12.75
CA GLU A 42 -5.74 11.26 -13.57
C GLU A 42 -5.07 12.01 -14.73
N ASP A 43 -3.73 12.05 -14.79
CA ASP A 43 -2.95 12.76 -15.83
C ASP A 43 -2.27 11.84 -16.87
N ALA A 44 -2.73 10.60 -17.07
CA ALA A 44 -2.21 9.68 -18.10
C ALA A 44 -2.99 9.72 -19.43
#